data_AF-A0A8W8JB04-F1
#
_entry.id   AF-A0A8W8JB04-F1
#
_cell.length_a   1.000
_cell.length_b   1.000
_cell.length_c   1.000
_cell.angle_alpha   90.00
_cell.angle_beta   90.00
_cell.angle_gamma   90.00
#
_symmetry.space_group_name_H-M   'P 1'
#
loop_
_entity.id
_entity.type
_entity.pdbx_description
1 polymer ?
#
loop_
_entity_poly.entity_id
_entity_poly.type
_entity_poly.pdbx_seq_one_letter_code
_entity_poly.pdbx_strand_id
1 'polypeptide(L)'
;MGILYHINNKHVWAGGRCRHSEEHEAECSNWLQRDTVVFKNLRMLVTNRDWCGSMKFYTNCRQTWAVENFFSHTLLHYCPKQKSYGYDAYHIRNMLAVMDHNNHLGRMPLVGQDGEVYAKGQVSRRTKQWVAYEEKAPKDFKYIPG
;
A
#
# COMPACT_ATOMS: atom_id res chain seq x y z
N MET A 1 -14.28 -3.75 -18.45
CA MET A 1 -14.06 -4.33 -19.79
C MET A 1 -12.67 -4.04 -20.38
N GLY A 2 -12.10 -2.84 -20.24
CA GLY A 2 -10.78 -2.51 -20.81
C GLY A 2 -9.64 -3.47 -20.42
N ILE A 3 -9.66 -4.01 -19.19
CA ILE A 3 -8.66 -4.98 -18.73
C ILE A 3 -8.57 -6.23 -19.62
N LEU A 4 -9.68 -6.74 -20.18
CA LEU A 4 -9.68 -7.92 -21.06
C LEU A 4 -9.07 -7.66 -22.44
N TYR A 5 -8.92 -6.39 -22.82
CA TYR A 5 -8.21 -6.00 -24.03
C TYR A 5 -6.75 -5.77 -23.71
N HIS A 6 -6.45 -5.06 -22.62
CA HIS A 6 -5.09 -4.75 -22.19
C HIS A 6 -4.22 -6.00 -21.99
N ILE A 7 -4.71 -7.01 -21.25
CA ILE A 7 -3.97 -8.27 -20.99
C ILE A 7 -3.71 -9.13 -22.25
N ASN A 8 -4.33 -8.76 -23.37
CA ASN A 8 -4.22 -9.40 -24.68
C ASN A 8 -3.44 -8.54 -25.68
N ASN A 9 -2.65 -7.59 -25.17
CA ASN A 9 -1.93 -6.59 -25.95
C ASN A 9 -2.82 -5.77 -26.91
N LYS A 10 -4.10 -5.56 -26.54
CA LYS A 10 -5.00 -4.67 -27.28
C LYS A 10 -5.27 -3.44 -26.43
N HIS A 11 -4.54 -2.36 -26.70
CA HIS A 11 -4.60 -1.13 -25.92
C HIS A 11 -5.66 -0.14 -26.39
N VAL A 12 -6.37 -0.45 -27.48
CA VAL A 12 -7.49 0.33 -28.02
C VAL A 12 -8.70 -0.60 -28.26
N TRP A 13 -9.89 -0.15 -27.84
CA TRP A 13 -11.14 -0.89 -28.01
C TRP A 13 -12.35 0.04 -28.14
N ALA A 14 -13.49 -0.51 -28.54
CA ALA A 14 -14.75 0.22 -28.60
C ALA A 14 -15.13 0.71 -27.19
N GLY A 15 -14.96 2.01 -26.93
CA GLY A 15 -15.25 2.65 -25.65
C GLY A 15 -14.02 3.06 -24.82
N GLY A 16 -12.79 2.91 -25.30
CA GLY A 16 -11.63 3.48 -24.59
C GLY A 16 -10.25 3.02 -25.09
N ARG A 17 -9.22 3.52 -24.38
CA ARG A 17 -7.82 3.13 -24.58
C ARG A 17 -7.08 3.08 -23.24
N CYS A 18 -5.98 2.33 -23.19
CA CYS A 18 -5.04 2.37 -22.09
C CYS A 18 -4.36 3.76 -21.99
N ARG A 19 -3.98 4.15 -20.76
CA ARG A 19 -3.33 5.45 -20.47
C ARG A 19 -1.98 5.22 -19.78
N HIS A 20 -1.01 4.76 -20.55
CA HIS A 20 0.40 4.62 -20.16
C HIS A 20 1.27 4.84 -21.41
N SER A 21 2.58 5.07 -21.23
CA SER A 21 3.52 5.33 -22.33
C SER A 21 3.89 4.04 -23.08
N GLU A 22 4.20 4.14 -24.38
CA GLU A 22 4.57 2.99 -25.22
C GLU A 22 5.84 2.27 -24.71
N GLU A 23 6.70 2.96 -23.99
CA GLU A 23 7.91 2.40 -23.34
C GLU A 23 7.56 1.26 -22.35
N HIS A 24 6.41 1.35 -21.67
CA HIS A 24 5.94 0.32 -20.75
C HIS A 24 5.38 -0.93 -21.46
N GLU A 25 5.07 -0.85 -22.75
CA GLU A 25 4.53 -1.97 -23.53
C GLU A 25 5.60 -2.99 -23.92
N ALA A 26 6.84 -2.52 -24.14
CA ALA A 26 7.96 -3.34 -24.60
C ALA A 26 8.47 -4.35 -23.56
N GLU A 27 8.24 -4.10 -22.27
CA GLU A 27 8.70 -4.96 -21.17
C GLU A 27 7.80 -6.19 -20.94
N CYS A 28 6.56 -6.16 -21.43
CA CYS A 28 5.61 -7.26 -21.27
C CYS A 28 5.69 -8.24 -22.45
N SER A 29 6.36 -9.37 -22.27
CA SER A 29 6.51 -10.40 -23.30
C SER A 29 5.45 -11.52 -23.26
N ASN A 30 4.73 -11.66 -22.14
CA ASN A 30 3.84 -12.80 -21.87
C ASN A 30 2.35 -12.41 -21.86
N TRP A 31 1.81 -12.06 -23.02
CA TRP A 31 0.39 -11.70 -23.17
C TRP A 31 -0.52 -12.94 -23.18
N LEU A 32 -1.69 -12.83 -22.55
CA LEU A 32 -2.67 -13.90 -22.55
C LEU A 32 -3.32 -14.03 -23.94
N GLN A 33 -3.57 -15.27 -24.36
CA GLN A 33 -4.32 -15.57 -25.59
C GLN A 33 -5.80 -15.81 -25.28
N ARG A 34 -6.71 -15.36 -26.15
CA ARG A 34 -8.17 -15.34 -25.87
C ARG A 34 -8.82 -16.71 -25.81
N ASP A 35 -8.23 -17.67 -26.50
CA ASP A 35 -8.66 -19.05 -26.61
C ASP A 35 -8.28 -19.89 -25.38
N THR A 36 -7.30 -19.43 -24.60
CA THR A 36 -6.84 -20.11 -23.39
C THR A 36 -7.93 -20.20 -22.32
N VAL A 37 -7.88 -21.30 -21.55
CA VAL A 37 -8.75 -21.53 -20.40
C VAL A 37 -8.60 -20.41 -19.36
N VAL A 38 -7.37 -19.93 -19.16
CA VAL A 38 -7.06 -18.84 -18.23
C VAL A 38 -7.81 -17.56 -18.61
N PHE A 39 -7.78 -17.16 -19.88
CA PHE A 39 -8.50 -15.98 -20.34
C PHE A 39 -10.02 -16.14 -20.18
N LYS A 40 -10.58 -17.31 -20.48
CA LYS A 40 -12.02 -17.60 -20.32
C LYS A 40 -12.45 -17.49 -18.85
N ASN A 41 -11.68 -18.06 -17.93
CA ASN A 41 -11.94 -17.97 -16.49
C ASN A 41 -11.87 -16.52 -15.99
N LEU A 42 -10.83 -15.78 -16.39
CA LEU A 42 -10.70 -14.38 -16.05
C LEU A 42 -11.86 -13.54 -16.59
N ARG A 43 -12.27 -13.78 -17.85
CA ARG A 43 -13.44 -13.13 -18.45
C ARG A 43 -14.68 -13.40 -17.60
N MET A 44 -14.95 -14.65 -17.26
CA MET A 44 -16.10 -15.02 -16.44
C MET A 44 -16.13 -14.27 -15.10
N LEU A 45 -14.98 -14.19 -14.41
CA LEU A 45 -14.85 -13.46 -13.14
C LEU A 45 -15.08 -11.95 -13.31
N VAL A 46 -14.36 -11.32 -14.25
CA VAL A 46 -14.41 -9.86 -14.45
C VAL A 46 -15.77 -9.40 -14.99
N THR A 47 -16.50 -10.26 -15.70
CA THR A 47 -17.86 -9.97 -16.18
C THR A 47 -18.96 -10.46 -15.24
N ASN A 48 -18.62 -11.04 -14.09
CA ASN A 48 -19.60 -11.51 -13.11
C ASN A 48 -20.42 -10.32 -12.58
N ARG A 49 -21.75 -10.39 -12.75
CA ARG A 49 -22.65 -9.28 -12.43
C ARG A 49 -22.71 -8.97 -10.93
N ASP A 50 -22.71 -10.00 -10.09
CA ASP A 50 -22.77 -9.84 -8.63
C ASP A 50 -21.49 -9.21 -8.10
N TRP A 51 -20.33 -9.65 -8.62
CA TRP A 51 -19.04 -9.05 -8.32
C TRP A 51 -18.94 -7.60 -8.80
N CYS A 52 -19.37 -7.30 -10.03
CA CYS A 52 -19.41 -5.92 -10.52
C CYS A 52 -20.33 -5.04 -9.68
N GLY A 53 -21.46 -5.59 -9.24
CA GLY A 53 -22.42 -4.91 -8.35
C GLY A 53 -21.86 -4.65 -6.94
N SER A 54 -20.97 -5.51 -6.45
CA SER A 54 -20.34 -5.34 -5.13
C SER A 54 -19.14 -4.39 -5.16
N MET A 55 -18.53 -4.18 -6.33
CA MET A 55 -17.33 -3.34 -6.48
C MET A 55 -17.52 -1.90 -5.96
N LYS A 56 -18.74 -1.36 -6.01
CA LYS A 56 -19.10 -0.05 -5.42
C LYS A 56 -18.90 0.04 -3.90
N PHE A 57 -18.91 -1.09 -3.19
CA PHE A 57 -18.64 -1.11 -1.75
C PHE A 57 -17.14 -1.00 -1.46
N TYR A 58 -16.28 -1.37 -2.42
CA TYR A 58 -14.83 -1.29 -2.28
C TYR A 58 -14.25 0.07 -2.70
N THR A 59 -14.97 0.86 -3.50
CA THR A 59 -14.50 2.19 -3.95
C THR A 59 -14.41 3.22 -2.81
N ASN A 60 -15.13 3.00 -1.71
CA ASN A 60 -15.09 3.88 -0.53
C ASN A 60 -14.07 3.44 0.53
N CYS A 61 -13.39 2.30 0.33
CA CYS A 61 -12.34 1.86 1.23
C CYS A 61 -11.08 2.71 1.02
N ARG A 62 -11.06 3.91 1.62
CA ARG A 62 -9.85 4.72 1.71
C ARG A 62 -9.10 4.32 2.97
N GLN A 63 -7.97 3.64 2.80
CA GLN A 63 -7.13 3.27 3.94
C GLN A 63 -6.34 4.50 4.41
N THR A 64 -6.67 5.02 5.59
CA THR A 64 -6.04 6.19 6.22
C THR A 64 -4.87 5.85 7.14
N TRP A 65 -4.38 4.61 7.08
CA TRP A 65 -3.39 4.07 8.02
C TRP A 65 -2.14 4.95 8.15
N ALA A 66 -1.66 5.54 7.05
CA ALA A 66 -0.48 6.40 7.05
C ALA A 66 -0.71 7.68 7.87
N VAL A 67 -1.87 8.31 7.67
CA VAL A 67 -2.28 9.54 8.38
C VAL A 67 -2.52 9.24 9.86
N GLU A 68 -3.20 8.15 10.17
CA GLU A 68 -3.44 7.70 11.55
C GLU A 68 -2.13 7.35 12.27
N ASN A 69 -1.18 6.73 11.56
CA ASN A 69 0.14 6.44 12.06
C ASN A 69 0.93 7.73 12.34
N PHE A 70 0.87 8.73 11.45
CA PHE A 70 1.48 10.04 11.66
C PHE A 70 0.95 10.73 12.92
N PHE A 71 -0.38 10.77 13.11
CA PHE A 71 -0.97 11.35 14.31
C PHE A 71 -0.56 10.60 15.57
N SER A 72 -0.58 9.27 15.54
CA SER A 72 -0.15 8.44 16.67
C SER A 72 1.32 8.69 17.00
N HIS A 73 2.16 8.75 15.98
CA HIS A 73 3.60 8.99 16.12
C HIS A 73 3.92 10.37 16.70
N THR A 74 3.27 11.42 16.19
CA THR A 74 3.41 12.79 16.69
C THR A 74 2.89 12.92 18.12
N LEU A 75 1.69 12.41 18.41
CA LEU A 75 1.04 12.53 19.72
C LEU A 75 1.67 11.64 20.80
N LEU A 76 2.26 10.51 20.45
CA LEU A 76 2.81 9.59 21.46
C LEU A 76 4.29 9.84 21.74
N HIS A 77 5.08 10.25 20.74
CA HIS A 77 6.54 10.27 20.87
C HIS A 77 7.14 11.68 20.85
N TYR A 78 6.66 12.57 19.96
CA TYR A 78 7.29 13.88 19.75
C TYR A 78 6.64 14.99 20.57
N CYS A 79 5.31 15.06 20.53
CA CYS A 79 4.48 16.11 21.14
C CYS A 79 3.27 15.53 21.90
N PRO A 80 3.47 14.76 22.97
CA PRO A 80 2.38 14.32 23.83
C PRO A 80 1.58 15.45 24.44
N LYS A 81 0.25 15.37 24.32
CA LYS A 81 -0.72 16.37 24.83
C LYS A 81 -0.60 16.64 26.33
N GLN A 82 -0.08 15.67 27.08
CA GLN A 82 0.12 15.76 28.53
C GLN A 82 1.29 16.66 28.93
N LYS A 83 2.15 17.06 27.98
CA LYS A 83 3.32 17.88 28.23
C LYS A 83 3.14 19.27 27.63
N SER A 84 3.57 20.29 28.36
CA SER A 84 3.65 21.67 27.87
C SER A 84 5.00 21.92 27.19
N TYR A 85 4.99 22.73 26.15
CA TYR A 85 6.15 23.08 25.36
C TYR A 85 6.12 24.58 25.04
N GLY A 86 7.28 25.22 25.06
CA GLY A 86 7.43 26.54 24.44
C GLY A 86 7.20 26.47 22.93
N TYR A 87 6.93 27.60 22.30
CA TYR A 87 6.62 27.68 20.87
C TYR A 87 7.69 27.03 19.99
N ASP A 88 8.96 27.41 20.18
CA ASP A 88 10.08 26.89 19.38
C ASP A 88 10.26 25.37 19.58
N ALA A 89 10.18 24.91 20.83
CA ALA A 89 10.30 23.49 21.15
C ALA A 89 9.15 22.68 20.52
N TYR A 90 7.93 23.20 20.54
CA TYR A 90 6.79 22.58 19.89
C TYR A 90 6.96 22.53 18.37
N HIS A 91 7.40 23.63 17.76
CA HIS A 91 7.61 23.73 16.32
C HIS A 91 8.68 22.73 15.83
N ILE A 92 9.85 22.72 16.46
CA ILE A 92 10.96 21.82 16.11
C ILE A 92 10.53 20.36 16.24
N ARG A 93 9.80 19.99 17.29
CA ARG A 93 9.32 18.61 17.50
C ARG A 93 8.32 18.17 16.44
N ASN A 94 7.42 19.06 15.99
CA ASN A 94 6.52 18.75 14.88
C ASN A 94 7.29 18.56 13.56
N MET A 95 8.28 19.41 13.27
CA MET A 95 9.14 19.23 12.10
C MET A 95 9.87 17.89 12.13
N LEU A 96 10.45 17.52 13.27
CA LEU A 96 11.11 16.22 13.45
C LEU A 96 10.14 15.05 13.28
N ALA A 97 8.90 15.16 13.78
CA ALA A 97 7.87 14.14 13.60
C ALA A 97 7.52 13.94 12.11
N VAL A 98 7.38 15.03 11.35
CA VAL A 98 7.12 14.99 9.90
C VAL A 98 8.31 14.34 9.16
N MET A 99 9.54 14.77 9.46
CA MET A 99 10.73 14.21 8.84
C MET A 99 10.86 12.71 9.14
N ASP A 100 10.68 12.30 10.39
CA ASP A 100 10.76 10.89 10.78
C ASP A 100 9.63 10.05 10.15
N HIS A 101 8.40 10.56 10.09
CA HIS A 101 7.31 9.83 9.44
C HIS A 101 7.57 9.63 7.94
N ASN A 102 7.93 10.70 7.24
CA ASN A 102 8.12 10.67 5.78
C ASN A 102 9.28 9.74 5.38
N ASN A 103 10.39 9.76 6.11
CA ASN A 103 11.53 8.87 5.83
C ASN A 103 11.24 7.40 6.17
N HIS A 104 10.24 7.12 7.03
CA HIS A 104 9.96 5.78 7.51
C HIS A 104 8.64 5.16 7.03
N LEU A 105 7.86 5.87 6.20
CA LEU A 105 6.56 5.42 5.70
C LEU A 105 6.70 4.13 4.87
N GLY A 106 7.68 4.11 3.97
CA GLY A 106 7.97 3.03 3.02
C GLY A 106 8.94 1.96 3.52
N ARG A 107 9.19 1.87 4.84
CA ARG A 107 10.12 0.86 5.37
C ARG A 107 9.66 -0.55 4.99
N MET A 108 10.59 -1.29 4.39
CA MET A 108 10.42 -2.68 4.03
C MET A 108 10.30 -3.59 5.27
N PRO A 109 9.69 -4.77 5.12
CA PRO A 109 9.72 -5.79 6.17
C PRO A 109 11.15 -6.16 6.56
N LEU A 110 11.33 -6.54 7.81
CA LEU A 110 12.57 -7.12 8.30
C LEU A 110 12.70 -8.52 7.70
N VAL A 111 13.83 -8.77 7.05
CA VAL A 111 14.14 -10.05 6.42
C VAL A 111 15.23 -10.75 7.22
N GLY A 112 15.04 -12.03 7.49
CA GLY A 112 16.02 -12.90 8.16
C GLY A 112 17.22 -13.23 7.26
N GLN A 113 18.20 -13.93 7.82
CA GLN A 113 19.39 -14.38 7.06
C GLN A 113 19.05 -15.42 5.98
N ASP A 114 17.92 -16.09 6.15
CA ASP A 114 17.30 -17.05 5.23
C ASP A 114 16.55 -16.39 4.08
N GLY A 115 16.37 -15.06 4.10
CA GLY A 115 15.60 -14.34 3.07
C GLY A 115 14.10 -14.28 3.36
N GLU A 116 13.63 -14.85 4.48
CA GLU A 116 12.22 -14.87 4.85
C GLU A 116 11.84 -13.64 5.69
N VAL A 117 10.58 -13.22 5.57
CA VAL A 117 10.08 -12.05 6.31
C VAL A 117 9.84 -12.43 7.78
N TYR A 118 10.39 -11.62 8.68
CA TYR A 118 10.15 -11.79 10.11
C TYR A 118 8.71 -11.38 10.46
N ALA A 119 7.95 -12.33 10.98
CA ALA A 119 6.57 -12.11 11.41
C ALA A 119 6.43 -12.28 12.92
N LYS A 120 5.81 -11.29 13.57
CA LYS A 120 5.53 -11.31 15.00
C LYS A 120 4.05 -11.63 15.24
N GLY A 121 3.78 -12.59 16.10
CA GLY A 121 2.43 -12.90 16.54
C GLY A 121 1.88 -11.80 17.47
N GLN A 122 0.70 -11.28 17.16
CA GLN A 122 -0.03 -10.37 18.03
C GLN A 122 -1.50 -10.78 18.11
N VAL A 123 -2.08 -10.72 19.32
CA VAL A 123 -3.52 -10.94 19.49
C VAL A 123 -4.30 -9.74 18.97
N SER A 124 -5.10 -9.96 17.93
CA SER A 124 -6.01 -8.96 17.37
C SER A 124 -7.05 -8.55 18.41
N ARG A 125 -7.12 -7.26 18.75
CA ARG A 125 -8.12 -6.75 19.71
C ARG A 125 -9.55 -6.90 19.20
N ARG A 126 -9.75 -6.91 17.87
CA ARG A 126 -11.05 -7.01 17.19
C ARG A 126 -11.56 -8.45 17.14
N THR A 127 -10.72 -9.38 16.68
CA THR A 127 -11.12 -10.79 16.46
C THR A 127 -10.77 -11.71 17.62
N LYS A 128 -9.98 -11.23 18.60
CA LYS A 128 -9.47 -12.00 19.75
C LYS A 128 -8.65 -13.24 19.36
N GLN A 129 -8.08 -13.22 18.17
CA GLN A 129 -7.26 -14.31 17.63
C GLN A 129 -5.82 -13.86 17.45
N TRP A 130 -4.89 -14.82 17.47
CA TRP A 130 -3.51 -14.60 17.07
C TRP A 130 -3.45 -14.29 15.57
N VAL A 131 -2.77 -13.19 15.24
CA VAL A 131 -2.53 -12.77 13.86
C VAL A 131 -1.05 -12.47 13.73
N ALA A 132 -0.43 -12.98 12.66
CA ALA A 132 0.95 -12.66 12.32
C ALA A 132 1.00 -11.27 11.67
N TYR A 133 1.89 -10.41 12.15
CA TYR A 133 2.19 -9.11 11.56
C TYR A 133 3.64 -9.09 11.12
N GLU A 134 3.88 -8.60 9.91
CA GLU A 134 5.24 -8.35 9.42
C GLU A 134 5.90 -7.26 10.25
N GLU A 135 7.07 -7.56 10.80
CA GLU A 135 7.87 -6.57 11.51
C GLU A 135 8.65 -5.75 10.50
N LYS A 136 8.60 -4.41 10.58
CA LYS A 136 9.35 -3.53 9.67
C LYS A 136 10.81 -3.46 10.10
N ALA A 137 11.70 -3.26 9.13
CA ALA A 137 13.13 -3.05 9.39
C ALA A 137 13.36 -1.90 10.40
N PRO A 138 14.44 -1.96 11.20
CA PRO A 138 14.82 -0.89 12.13
C PRO A 138 14.86 0.48 11.45
N LYS A 139 14.56 1.53 12.22
CA LYS A 139 14.67 2.91 11.73
C LYS A 139 16.13 3.30 11.54
N ASP A 140 16.40 4.09 10.52
CA ASP A 140 17.69 4.75 10.32
C ASP A 140 17.50 6.27 10.30
N PHE A 141 18.49 7.00 10.79
CA PHE A 141 18.38 8.44 10.98
C PHE A 141 19.40 9.20 10.11
N LYS A 142 19.79 8.61 8.97
CA LYS A 142 20.83 9.17 8.08
C LYS A 142 20.47 10.54 7.50
N TYR A 143 19.19 10.89 7.50
CA TYR A 143 18.67 12.19 7.06
C TYR A 143 18.83 13.31 8.10
N ILE A 144 19.30 13.00 9.31
CA ILE A 144 19.61 14.01 10.33
C ILE A 144 21.12 14.28 10.27
N PRO A 145 21.56 15.49 9.90
CA PRO A 145 22.98 15.84 9.93
C PRO A 145 23.49 15.80 11.38
N GLY A 146 24.67 15.19 11.56
CA GLY A 146 25.38 15.09 12.84
C GLY A 146 26.22 16.31 13.16
#